data_AF-A0A432UZP9-F1
#
_entry.id   AF-A0A432UZP9-F1
#
_cell.length_a   1.000
_cell.length_b   1.000
_cell.length_c   1.000
_cell.angle_alpha   90.00
_cell.angle_beta   90.00
_cell.angle_gamma   90.00
#
_symmetry.space_group_name_H-M   'P 1'
#
loop_
_entity.id
_entity.type
_entity.pdbx_description
1 polymer ?
#
loop_
_entity_poly.entity_id
_entity_poly.type
_entity_poly.pdbx_seq_one_letter_code
_entity_poly.pdbx_strand_id
1 'polypeptide(L)' 'MGYRYPRNNGVLEPVDLALIERVLLHLSAERRFAAESSEFDTLAIRALALFCSGVTDEGSLSAALRAVPCR' A
#
# COMPACT_ATOMS: atom_id res chain seq x y z
N MET A 1 21.35 13.48 -5.94
CA MET A 1 21.72 12.23 -5.26
C MET A 1 20.53 11.79 -4.44
N GLY A 2 19.85 10.71 -4.85
CA GLY A 2 18.69 10.19 -4.12
C GLY A 2 19.16 9.33 -2.95
N TYR A 3 18.78 9.69 -1.73
CA TYR A 3 19.05 8.89 -0.55
C TYR A 3 18.24 7.60 -0.61
N ARG A 4 18.87 6.51 -1.05
CA ARG A 4 18.32 5.16 -0.92
C ARG A 4 18.71 4.65 0.47
N TYR A 5 17.93 5.04 1.48
CA TYR A 5 18.04 4.42 2.79
C TYR A 5 17.72 2.93 2.63
N PRO A 6 18.51 2.02 3.22
CA PRO A 6 18.11 0.63 3.32
C PRO A 6 16.85 0.59 4.20
N ARG A 7 15.67 0.53 3.58
CA ARG A 7 14.33 0.39 4.19
C ARG A 7 14.14 -0.98 4.89
N ASN A 8 15.20 -1.51 5.50
CA ASN A 8 15.29 -2.87 6.04
C ASN A 8 15.25 -2.94 7.58
N ASN A 9 14.90 -1.84 8.26
CA ASN A 9 14.78 -1.83 9.72
C ASN A 9 13.39 -2.25 10.23
N GLY A 10 12.43 -2.54 9.34
CA GLY A 10 11.06 -2.91 9.74
C GLY A 10 10.26 -1.76 10.37
N VAL A 11 10.77 -0.53 10.31
CA VAL A 11 10.09 0.68 10.79
C VAL A 11 9.45 1.37 9.61
N LEU A 12 8.12 1.49 9.63
CA LEU A 12 7.37 2.32 8.67
C LEU A 12 7.57 3.78 9.06
N GLU A 13 8.16 4.57 8.18
CA GLU A 13 8.24 6.01 8.37
C GLU A 13 6.88 6.66 8.10
N PRO A 14 6.59 7.86 8.65
CA PRO A 14 5.34 8.57 8.36
C PRO A 14 5.09 8.79 6.86
N VAL A 15 6.17 8.92 6.08
CA VAL A 15 6.11 9.04 4.62
C VAL A 15 5.65 7.74 3.94
N ASP A 16 6.02 6.58 4.49
CA ASP A 16 5.61 5.28 3.96
C ASP A 16 4.12 5.03 4.25
N LEU A 17 3.66 5.40 5.46
CA LEU A 17 2.25 5.35 5.82
C LEU A 17 1.40 6.25 4.90
N ALA A 18 1.85 7.47 4.63
CA ALA A 18 1.17 8.39 3.71
C ALA A 18 1.11 7.84 2.27
N LEU A 19 2.17 7.16 1.81
CA LEU A 19 2.17 6.50 0.50
C LEU A 19 1.15 5.35 0.46
N ILE A 20 1.15 4.48 1.46
CA ILE A 20 0.22 3.36 1.56
C ILE A 20 -1.23 3.87 1.58
N GLU A 21 -1.52 4.86 2.42
CA GLU A 21 -2.84 5.47 2.52
C GLU A 21 -3.30 6.07 1.18
N ARG A 22 -2.42 6.80 0.50
CA ARG A 22 -2.72 7.39 -0.81
C ARG A 22 -3.05 6.33 -1.86
N VAL A 23 -2.30 5.23 -1.89
CA VAL A 23 -2.57 4.11 -2.81
C VAL A 23 -3.93 3.47 -2.50
N LEU A 24 -4.23 3.24 -1.22
CA LEU A 24 -5.50 2.65 -0.80
C LEU A 24 -6.70 3.55 -1.13
N LEU A 25 -6.60 4.86 -0.89
CA LEU A 25 -7.63 5.84 -1.25
C LEU A 25 -7.84 5.93 -2.76
N HIS A 26 -6.77 5.80 -3.54
CA HIS A 26 -6.89 5.76 -5.00
C HIS A 26 -7.64 4.50 -5.45
N LEU A 27 -7.28 3.34 -4.90
CA LEU A 27 -7.93 2.07 -5.23
C LEU A 27 -9.38 2.00 -4.76
N SER A 28 -9.71 2.60 -3.62
CA SER A 28 -11.09 2.68 -3.12
C SER A 28 -11.96 3.54 -4.04
N ALA A 29 -11.43 4.67 -4.53
CA ALA A 29 -12.10 5.48 -5.53
C ALA A 29 -12.28 4.74 -6.87
N GLU A 30 -11.26 4.00 -7.33
CA GLU A 30 -11.34 3.23 -8.59
C GLU A 30 -12.36 2.09 -8.52
N ARG A 31 -12.36 1.33 -7.43
CA ARG A 31 -13.23 0.15 -7.25
C ARG A 31 -14.57 0.48 -6.59
N ARG A 32 -14.79 1.74 -6.20
CA ARG A 32 -16.02 2.25 -5.55
C ARG A 32 -16.42 1.50 -4.28
N PHE A 33 -15.44 1.10 -3.46
CA PHE A 33 -15.71 0.58 -2.11
C PHE A 33 -15.44 1.64 -1.05
N ALA A 34 -16.21 1.60 0.05
CA ALA A 34 -16.04 2.54 1.16
C ALA A 34 -14.73 2.25 1.91
N ALA A 35 -14.10 3.29 2.47
CA ALA A 35 -12.90 3.13 3.30
C ALA A 35 -13.14 2.30 4.58
N GLU A 36 -14.42 2.11 4.97
CA GLU A 36 -14.85 1.27 6.09
C GLU A 36 -15.27 -0.14 5.64
N SER A 37 -15.04 -0.50 4.36
CA SER A 37 -15.32 -1.84 3.86
C SER A 37 -14.25 -2.84 4.33
N SER A 38 -14.64 -4.08 4.57
CA SER A 38 -13.71 -5.18 4.83
C SER A 38 -12.68 -5.38 3.69
N GLU A 39 -13.01 -4.93 2.48
CA GLU A 39 -12.09 -4.86 1.35
C GLU A 39 -10.94 -3.87 1.58
N PHE A 40 -11.23 -2.72 2.20
CA PHE A 40 -10.22 -1.71 2.53
C PHE A 40 -9.23 -2.26 3.56
N ASP A 41 -9.72 -2.88 4.63
CA ASP A 41 -8.87 -3.58 5.62
C ASP A 41 -8.00 -4.65 4.97
N THR A 42 -8.58 -5.47 4.09
CA THR A 42 -7.85 -6.52 3.38
C THR A 42 -6.73 -5.94 2.52
N LEU A 43 -7.01 -4.87 1.78
CA LEU A 43 -6.02 -4.18 0.96
C LEU A 43 -4.96 -3.49 1.81
N ALA A 44 -5.32 -2.91 2.96
CA ALA A 44 -4.40 -2.28 3.89
C ALA A 44 -3.41 -3.29 4.48
N ILE A 45 -3.90 -4.43 4.96
CA ILE A 45 -3.06 -5.54 5.47
C ILE A 45 -2.12 -6.03 4.35
N ARG A 46 -2.62 -6.19 3.13
CA ARG A 46 -1.81 -6.63 1.99
C ARG A 46 -0.75 -5.59 1.62
N ALA A 47 -1.09 -4.31 1.64
CA ALA A 47 -0.18 -3.22 1.35
C ALA A 47 0.99 -3.22 2.34
N LEU A 48 0.71 -3.37 3.64
CA LEU A 48 1.73 -3.51 4.67
C LEU A 48 2.60 -4.75 4.46
N ALA A 49 2.01 -5.90 4.13
CA ALA A 49 2.76 -7.13 3.86
C ALA A 49 3.69 -6.98 2.64
N LEU A 50 3.21 -6.37 1.57
CA LEU A 50 4.00 -6.06 0.37
C LEU A 50 5.14 -5.09 0.70
N PHE A 51 4.86 -4.07 1.51
CA PHE A 51 5.86 -3.12 1.96
C PHE A 51 6.96 -3.80 2.78
N CYS A 52 6.59 -4.66 3.73
CA CYS A 52 7.53 -5.48 4.50
C CYS A 52 8.34 -6.46 3.63
N SER A 53 7.81 -6.89 2.48
CA SER A 53 8.54 -7.71 1.50
C SER A 53 9.47 -6.90 0.58
N GLY A 54 9.53 -5.58 0.73
CA GLY A 54 10.40 -4.68 -0.03
C GLY A 54 9.72 -3.96 -1.20
N VAL A 55 8.41 -4.12 -1.39
CA VAL A 55 7.63 -3.37 -2.38
C VAL A 55 7.27 -2.00 -1.81
N THR A 56 8.17 -1.04 -2.01
CA THR A 56 8.12 0.27 -1.33
C THR A 56 7.88 1.45 -2.28
N ASP A 57 7.61 1.14 -3.54
CA ASP A 57 7.30 2.07 -4.62
C ASP A 57 5.78 2.10 -4.88
N GLU A 58 5.24 3.30 -5.14
CA GLU A 58 3.80 3.53 -5.32
C GLU A 58 3.23 2.74 -6.51
N GLY A 59 3.94 2.73 -7.65
CA GLY A 59 3.51 2.02 -8.86
C GLY A 59 3.50 0.50 -8.66
N SER A 60 4.53 -0.01 -8.00
CA SER A 60 4.66 -1.45 -7.71
C SER A 60 3.61 -1.91 -6.69
N LEU A 61 3.37 -1.10 -5.66
CA LEU A 61 2.37 -1.37 -4.62
C LEU A 61 0.95 -1.34 -5.21
N SER A 62 0.62 -0.32 -6.00
CA SER A 62 -0.69 -0.20 -6.65
C SER A 62 -0.94 -1.33 -7.66
N ALA A 63 0.05 -1.70 -8.47
CA ALA A 63 -0.07 -2.84 -9.39
C ALA A 63 -0.31 -4.16 -8.65
N ALA A 64 0.44 -4.42 -7.57
CA ALA A 64 0.28 -5.62 -6.77
C ALA A 64 -1.08 -5.68 -6.07
N LEU A 65 -1.57 -4.56 -5.54
CA LEU A 65 -2.90 -4.47 -4.92
C LEU A 65 -4.04 -4.60 -5.95
N ARG A 66 -3.85 -4.09 -7.17
CA ARG A 66 -4.82 -4.29 -8.27
C ARG A 66 -4.94 -5.76 -8.68
N ALA A 67 -3.88 -6.54 -8.54
CA ALA A 67 -3.92 -7.99 -8.79
C ALA A 67 -4.66 -8.76 -7.67
N VAL A 68 -4.95 -8.13 -6.53
CA VAL A 68 -5.75 -8.76 -5.47
C VAL A 68 -7.23 -8.69 -5.86
N PRO A 69 -7.89 -9.84 -6.03
CA PRO A 69 -9.33 -9.87 -6.23
C PRO A 69 -10.03 -9.42 -4.94
N CYS A 70 -10.79 -8.33 -5.03
CA CYS A 70 -11.83 -8.03 -4.04
C CYS A 70 -12.90 -9.10 -4.16
N ARG A 71 -13.35 -9.67 -3.04
CA ARG A 71 -14.27 -10.81 -3.00
C ARG A 71 -15.53 -10.46 -2.26
#